data_AF-H0TRK9-F1
#
_entry.id   AF-H0TRK9-F1
#
_cell.length_a   1.000
_cell.length_b   1.000
_cell.length_c   1.000
_cell.angle_alpha   90.00
_cell.angle_beta   90.00
_cell.angle_gamma   90.00
#
_symmetry.space_group_name_H-M   'P 1'
#
loop_
_entity.id
_entity.type
_entity.pdbx_description
1 polymer ?
#
loop_
_entity_poly.entity_id
_entity_poly.type
_entity_poly.pdbx_seq_one_letter_code
_entity_poly.pdbx_strand_id
1 'polypeptide(L)' 'MIEPRQPKYQWGQRVKALIDLRNDGSFPDAPPEGLLVGIGDMGEIVQVGTHTEANMPIYLVEFGERLVVGCLEEEIVPV' A
#
# COMPACT_ATOMS: atom_id res chain seq x y z
N MET A 1 -22.77 13.42 4.94
CA MET A 1 -21.40 13.85 4.62
C MET A 1 -20.50 12.70 5.10
N ILE A 2 -19.85 11.96 4.21
CA ILE A 2 -18.92 10.92 4.65
C ILE A 2 -17.65 11.66 5.04
N GLU A 3 -17.36 11.73 6.34
CA GLU A 3 -16.11 12.31 6.82
C GLU A 3 -14.94 11.54 6.19
N PRO A 4 -13.97 12.22 5.55
CA PRO A 4 -12.80 11.54 5.02
C PRO A 4 -12.07 10.87 6.19
N ARG A 5 -11.87 9.56 6.09
CA ARG A 5 -11.08 8.83 7.10
C ARG A 5 -9.69 9.44 7.08
N GLN A 6 -9.27 10.02 8.21
CA GLN A 6 -7.93 10.57 8.34
C GLN A 6 -6.92 9.44 8.20
N PRO A 7 -5.85 9.63 7.41
CA PRO A 7 -4.83 8.62 7.29
C PRO A 7 -4.16 8.41 8.66
N LYS A 8 -4.12 7.16 9.11
CA LYS A 8 -3.46 6.72 10.33
C LYS A 8 -1.93 6.74 10.21
N TYR A 9 -1.42 6.53 9.00
CA TYR A 9 0.03 6.49 8.73
C TYR A 9 0.49 7.70 7.93
N GLN A 10 1.79 7.99 8.02
CA GLN A 10 2.39 9.18 7.41
C GLN A 10 3.52 8.82 6.44
N TRP A 11 3.83 9.76 5.57
CA TRP A 11 4.99 9.69 4.68
C TRP A 11 6.29 9.47 5.47
N GLY A 12 7.18 8.63 4.93
CA GLY A 12 8.45 8.23 5.54
C GLY A 12 8.33 7.19 6.66
N GLN A 13 7.11 6.72 6.96
CA GLN A 13 6.90 5.70 7.98
C GLN A 13 7.19 4.32 7.41
N ARG A 14 7.96 3.52 8.17
CA ARG A 14 8.19 2.11 7.83
C ARG A 14 6.98 1.27 8.20
N VAL A 15 6.61 0.40 7.28
CA VAL A 15 5.50 -0.53 7.43
C VAL A 15 5.91 -1.92 6.98
N LYS A 16 5.09 -2.89 7.34
CA LYS A 16 5.22 -4.29 6.98
C LYS A 16 3.90 -4.78 6.41
N ALA A 17 3.96 -5.54 5.32
CA ALA A 17 2.78 -6.16 4.73
C ALA A 17 2.18 -7.19 5.69
N LEU A 18 0.88 -7.10 5.96
CA LEU A 18 0.13 -8.06 6.77
C LEU A 18 -0.40 -9.22 5.94
N ILE A 19 -0.47 -9.06 4.62
CA ILE A 19 -0.95 -10.07 3.66
C ILE A 19 -0.06 -10.06 2.42
N ASP A 20 -0.23 -11.07 1.58
CA ASP A 20 0.38 -11.12 0.24
C ASP A 20 -0.28 -10.10 -0.68
N LEU A 21 0.48 -9.10 -1.15
CA LEU A 21 -0.02 -8.14 -2.13
C LEU A 21 0.21 -8.70 -3.53
N ARG A 22 -0.89 -8.85 -4.26
CA ARG A 22 -0.90 -9.37 -5.63
C ARG A 22 -1.12 -8.26 -6.63
N ASN A 23 -0.58 -8.45 -7.83
CA ASN A 23 -0.78 -7.53 -8.93
C ASN A 23 -2.22 -7.63 -9.44
N ASP A 24 -2.99 -6.58 -9.22
CA ASP A 24 -4.35 -6.41 -9.76
C ASP A 24 -4.38 -6.05 -11.26
N GLY A 25 -3.21 -5.96 -11.88
CA GLY A 25 -3.01 -5.54 -13.28
C GLY A 25 -2.46 -4.11 -13.41
N SER A 26 -2.27 -3.39 -12.31
CA SER A 26 -1.67 -2.05 -12.30
C SER A 26 -0.16 -2.07 -12.51
N PHE A 27 0.52 -3.19 -12.21
CA PHE A 27 1.97 -3.32 -12.33
C PHE A 27 2.37 -4.02 -13.64
N PRO A 28 2.99 -3.32 -14.61
CA PRO A 28 3.28 -3.89 -15.93
C PRO A 28 4.40 -4.92 -15.91
N ASP A 29 5.33 -4.84 -14.95
CA ASP A 29 6.51 -5.73 -14.87
C ASP A 29 6.22 -7.07 -14.18
N ALA A 30 5.00 -7.27 -13.66
CA ALA A 30 4.58 -8.48 -12.99
C ALA A 30 3.38 -9.12 -13.69
N PRO A 31 3.24 -10.45 -13.69
CA PRO A 31 2.05 -11.10 -14.23
C PRO A 31 0.80 -10.69 -13.41
N PRO A 32 -0.40 -10.68 -14.03
CA PRO A 32 -1.66 -10.52 -13.30
C PRO A 32 -1.77 -11.61 -12.22
N GLU A 33 -2.26 -11.25 -11.04
CA GLU A 33 -2.33 -12.11 -9.84
C GLU A 33 -0.98 -12.61 -9.31
N GLY A 34 0.13 -12.12 -9.90
CA GLY A 34 1.48 -12.37 -9.44
C GLY A 34 1.71 -11.77 -8.06
N LEU A 35 2.45 -12.48 -7.21
CA LEU A 35 2.88 -11.96 -5.92
C LEU A 35 3.86 -10.80 -6.14
N LEU A 36 3.49 -9.60 -5.71
CA LEU A 36 4.37 -8.43 -5.73
C LEU A 36 5.15 -8.34 -4.43
N VAL A 37 4.45 -8.46 -3.30
CA VAL A 37 5.00 -8.30 -1.96
C VAL A 37 4.49 -9.45 -1.11
N GLY A 38 5.40 -10.15 -0.45
CA GLY A 38 5.06 -11.23 0.46
C GLY A 38 4.55 -10.71 1.79
N ILE A 39 3.70 -11.49 2.44
CA ILE A 39 3.36 -11.25 3.84
C ILE A 39 4.64 -11.11 4.68
N GLY A 40 4.74 -9.98 5.36
CA GLY A 40 5.84 -9.66 6.23
C GLY A 40 7.04 -8.95 5.58
N ASP A 41 6.98 -8.65 4.29
CA ASP A 41 7.95 -7.76 3.67
C ASP A 41 7.82 -6.34 4.23
N MET A 42 8.96 -5.67 4.38
CA MET A 42 9.02 -4.30 4.89
C MET A 42 9.10 -3.32 3.73
N GLY A 43 8.44 -2.17 3.91
CA GLY A 43 8.49 -1.06 2.97
C GLY A 43 8.37 0.28 3.70
N GLU A 44 8.46 1.35 2.92
CA GLU A 44 8.34 2.72 3.42
C GLU A 44 7.20 3.45 2.71
N ILE A 45 6.37 4.18 3.46
CA ILE A 45 5.30 4.96 2.87
C ILE A 45 5.89 6.16 2.14
N VAL A 46 5.84 6.14 0.81
CA VAL A 46 6.35 7.21 -0.05
C VAL A 46 5.28 8.19 -0.50
N GLN A 47 3.99 7.85 -0.35
CA GLN A 47 2.89 8.78 -0.59
C GLN A 47 1.61 8.30 0.12
N VAL A 48 0.81 9.24 0.63
CA VAL A 48 -0.52 8.97 1.18
C VAL A 48 -1.54 9.62 0.26
N GLY A 49 -2.29 8.81 -0.47
CA GLY A 49 -3.40 9.22 -1.31
C GLY A 49 -4.75 8.98 -0.64
N THR A 50 -5.80 9.44 -1.31
CA THR A 50 -7.18 9.18 -0.91
C THR A 50 -7.92 8.65 -2.12
N HIS A 51 -8.55 7.48 -1.99
CA HIS A 51 -9.43 6.97 -3.03
C HIS A 51 -10.71 7.83 -3.06
N THR A 52 -10.85 8.70 -4.07
CA THR A 52 -11.93 9.71 -4.12
C THR A 52 -13.32 9.10 -4.19
N GLU A 53 -13.47 7.90 -4.76
CA GLU A 53 -14.76 7.21 -4.89
C GLU A 53 -15.15 6.42 -3.63
N ALA A 54 -14.16 5.93 -2.88
CA ALA A 54 -14.37 5.09 -1.70
C ALA A 54 -14.17 5.86 -0.38
N ASN A 55 -13.63 7.08 -0.45
CA ASN A 55 -13.27 7.93 0.68
C ASN A 55 -12.37 7.22 1.71
N MET A 56 -11.51 6.32 1.23
CA MET A 56 -10.55 5.54 2.01
C MET A 56 -9.12 5.99 1.72
N PRO A 57 -8.24 6.09 2.74
CA PRO A 57 -6.83 6.39 2.52
C PRO A 57 -6.15 5.21 1.81
N ILE A 58 -5.32 5.53 0.82
CA ILE A 58 -4.44 4.57 0.15
C ILE A 58 -3.01 4.99 0.45
N TYR A 59 -2.20 4.06 0.92
CA TYR A 59 -0.80 4.28 1.24
C TYR A 59 0.04 3.67 0.12
N LEU A 60 0.76 4.50 -0.63
CA LEU A 60 1.78 4.01 -1.56
C LEU A 60 3.02 3.68 -0.73
N VAL A 61 3.36 2.41 -0.73
CA VAL A 61 4.50 1.86 -0.01
C VAL A 61 5.53 1.40 -1.03
N GLU A 62 6.75 1.91 -0.88
CA GLU A 62 7.91 1.40 -1.61
C GLU A 62 8.48 0.19 -0.88
N PHE A 63 8.38 -0.97 -1.52
CA PHE A 63 8.98 -2.22 -1.10
C PHE A 63 10.27 -2.44 -1.91
N GLY A 64 11.39 -2.69 -1.25
CA GLY A 64 12.68 -2.84 -1.93
C GLY A 64 13.13 -1.55 -2.64
N GLU A 65 13.86 -1.66 -3.76
CA GLU A 65 14.46 -0.49 -4.42
C GLU A 65 13.59 0.19 -5.49
N ARG A 66 12.57 -0.48 -6.05
CA ARG A 66 11.80 0.03 -7.20
C ARG A 66 10.34 -0.42 -7.28
N LEU A 67 9.81 -1.06 -6.25
CA LEU A 67 8.45 -1.61 -6.27
C LEU A 67 7.55 -0.74 -5.39
N VAL A 68 6.76 0.14 -6.00
CA VAL A 68 5.77 0.95 -5.29
C VAL A 68 4.40 0.32 -5.44
N VAL A 69 3.77 -0.02 -4.31
CA VAL A 69 2.46 -0.69 -4.27
C VAL A 69 1.49 0.13 -3.44
N GLY A 70 0.28 0.35 -3.98
CA GLY A 70 -0.81 0.96 -3.24
C GLY A 70 -1.40 -0.06 -2.27
N CYS A 71 -1.37 0.25 -0.99
CA CYS A 71 -1.86 -0.60 0.09
C CYS A 71 -2.97 0.12 0.86
N LEU A 72 -3.96 -0.63 1.33
CA LEU A 72 -4.95 -0.15 2.28
C LEU A 72 -4.38 -0.15 3.70
N GLU A 73 -5.01 0.63 4.59
CA GLU A 73 -4.62 0.67 6.02
C GLU A 73 -4.60 -0.71 6.67
N GLU A 74 -5.49 -1.59 6.23
CA GLU A 74 -5.73 -2.92 6.79
C GLU A 74 -4.70 -3.96 6.31
N GLU A 75 -3.98 -3.64 5.23
CA GLU A 75 -3.02 -4.53 4.57
C GLU A 75 -1.59 -4.31 5.08
N ILE A 76 -1.35 -3.25 5.85
CA ILE A 76 -0.03 -2.87 6.36
C ILE A 76 -0.06 -2.57 7.85
N VAL A 77 1.08 -2.78 8.51
CA VAL A 77 1.27 -2.44 9.92
C VAL A 77 2.56 -1.66 10.09
N PRO A 78 2.60 -0.62 10.94
CA PRO A 78 3.84 0.08 11.24
C PRO A 78 4.79 -0.84 12.03
N VAL A 79 6.09 -0.68 11.77
CA VAL A 79 7.18 -1.38 12.48
C VAL A 79 7.89 -0.47 13.47
#